data_AF-A0AAV6FN58-F1
#
_entry.id   AF-A0AAV6FN58-F1
#
_cell.length_a   1.000
_cell.length_b   1.000
_cell.length_c   1.000
_cell.angle_alpha   90.00
_cell.angle_beta   90.00
_cell.angle_gamma   90.00
#
_symmetry.space_group_name_H-M   'P 1'
#
loop_
_entity.id
_entity.type
_entity.pdbx_description
1 polymer ?
#
loop_
_entity_poly.entity_id
_entity_poly.type
_entity_poly.pdbx_seq_one_letter_code
_entity_poly.pdbx_strand_id
1 'polypeptide(L)'
;MDGTSSGQAPVDRLLFLQGRAQSGQWGRRPLLLSSQAGYMCWWSVTGPPHCHGWFYAPQNAGECVLALSSDQDDRLLLTGDTAGFLQVWDISQFCLDNTHTVVRDLQLQTREPLRKGTKR
;
A
#
# COMPACT_ATOMS: atom_id res chain seq x y z
N MET A 1 -6.30 34.50 -2.02
CA MET A 1 -6.99 33.61 -2.97
C MET A 1 -6.34 32.24 -2.86
N ASP A 2 -6.66 31.58 -1.76
CA ASP A 2 -6.24 30.28 -1.28
C ASP A 2 -7.18 29.23 -1.90
N GLY A 3 -6.90 28.90 -3.15
CA GLY A 3 -7.65 27.95 -3.96
C GLY A 3 -7.29 26.49 -3.68
N THR A 4 -7.33 26.05 -2.42
CA THR A 4 -7.35 24.61 -2.15
C THR A 4 -8.80 24.16 -2.06
N SER A 5 -9.39 23.83 -3.22
CA SER A 5 -10.42 22.80 -3.23
C SER A 5 -9.76 21.55 -2.65
N SER A 6 -9.98 21.27 -1.37
CA SER A 6 -9.52 20.06 -0.69
C SER A 6 -10.33 18.88 -1.22
N GLY A 7 -10.16 18.58 -2.52
CA GLY A 7 -10.72 17.39 -3.14
C GLY A 7 -10.02 16.20 -2.54
N GLN A 8 -10.79 15.23 -2.05
CA GLN A 8 -10.26 13.94 -1.67
C GLN A 8 -9.55 13.33 -2.89
N ALA A 9 -8.32 12.85 -2.71
CA ALA A 9 -7.59 12.19 -3.78
C ALA A 9 -8.38 10.97 -4.30
N PRO A 10 -8.31 10.66 -5.60
CA PRO A 10 -8.96 9.48 -6.14
C PRO A 10 -8.36 8.21 -5.52
N VAL A 11 -9.17 7.15 -5.49
CA VAL A 11 -8.69 5.80 -5.16
C VAL A 11 -8.19 5.15 -6.45
N ASP A 12 -6.89 4.91 -6.54
CA ASP A 12 -6.24 4.37 -7.73
C ASP A 12 -6.42 2.85 -7.84
N ARG A 13 -6.32 2.16 -6.70
CA ARG A 13 -6.39 0.70 -6.58
C ARG A 13 -7.04 0.27 -5.28
N LEU A 14 -7.67 -0.91 -5.33
CA LEU A 14 -8.22 -1.62 -4.18
C LEU A 14 -7.71 -3.06 -4.18
N LEU A 15 -7.49 -3.60 -2.99
CA LEU A 15 -7.19 -5.00 -2.77
C LEU A 15 -8.02 -5.50 -1.59
N PHE A 16 -8.78 -6.57 -1.83
CA PHE A 16 -9.49 -7.28 -0.77
C PHE A 16 -8.61 -8.41 -0.24
N LEU A 17 -8.39 -8.43 1.07
CA LEU A 17 -7.53 -9.35 1.79
C LEU A 17 -8.31 -10.63 2.13
N GLN A 18 -8.36 -11.53 1.14
CA GLN A 18 -9.16 -12.75 1.20
C GLN A 18 -8.67 -13.74 2.25
N GLY A 19 -7.35 -13.88 2.41
CA GLY A 19 -6.74 -14.73 3.43
C GLY A 19 -7.16 -14.31 4.84
N ARG A 20 -7.16 -13.01 5.13
CA ARG A 20 -7.66 -12.47 6.41
C ARG A 20 -9.15 -12.75 6.59
N ALA A 21 -9.95 -12.59 5.55
CA ALA A 21 -11.39 -12.86 5.62
C ALA A 21 -11.68 -14.35 5.93
N GLN A 22 -10.90 -15.27 5.37
CA GLN A 22 -11.06 -16.71 5.60
C GLN A 22 -10.70 -17.15 7.03
N SER A 23 -9.92 -16.35 7.79
CA SER A 23 -9.56 -16.65 9.18
C SER A 23 -10.71 -16.55 10.20
N GLY A 24 -11.94 -16.21 9.76
CA GLY A 24 -13.13 -16.18 10.61
C GLY A 24 -13.31 -14.90 11.45
N GLN A 25 -12.39 -13.94 11.34
CA GLN A 25 -12.40 -12.69 12.12
C GLN A 25 -12.83 -11.47 11.31
N TRP A 26 -14.08 -11.48 10.82
CA TRP A 26 -14.62 -10.46 9.91
C TRP A 26 -14.89 -9.11 10.58
N GLY A 27 -15.17 -9.12 11.89
CA GLY A 27 -15.83 -8.03 12.61
C GLY A 27 -14.96 -6.84 13.01
N ARG A 28 -13.62 -6.98 13.02
CA ARG A 28 -12.72 -5.98 13.63
C ARG A 28 -11.34 -5.87 12.97
N ARG A 29 -11.12 -6.59 11.86
CA ARG A 29 -9.84 -6.59 11.15
C ARG A 29 -9.97 -5.81 9.84
N PRO A 30 -8.91 -5.11 9.41
CA PRO A 30 -8.96 -4.51 8.08
C PRO A 30 -8.89 -5.62 7.03
N LEU A 31 -9.89 -5.63 6.16
CA LEU A 31 -10.07 -6.59 5.07
C LEU A 31 -9.91 -5.94 3.69
N LEU A 32 -9.86 -4.62 3.63
CA LEU A 32 -9.72 -3.87 2.39
C LEU A 32 -8.53 -2.92 2.50
N LEU A 33 -7.76 -2.85 1.44
CA LEU A 33 -6.62 -1.95 1.29
C LEU A 33 -6.85 -1.08 0.05
N SER A 34 -6.65 0.22 0.19
CA SER A 34 -6.77 1.19 -0.91
C SER A 34 -5.47 1.95 -1.12
N SER A 35 -5.18 2.29 -2.38
CA SER A 35 -4.15 3.28 -2.74
C SER A 35 -4.81 4.60 -3.12
N GLN A 36 -4.30 5.72 -2.59
CA GLN A 36 -4.74 7.07 -2.93
C GLN A 36 -3.57 8.06 -2.77
N ALA A 37 -3.15 8.72 -3.86
CA ALA A 37 -2.04 9.68 -3.86
C ALA A 37 -0.76 9.17 -3.15
N GLY A 38 -0.43 7.89 -3.36
CA GLY A 38 0.73 7.22 -2.75
C GLY A 38 0.52 6.70 -1.32
N TYR A 39 -0.62 7.02 -0.70
CA TYR A 39 -1.00 6.46 0.60
C TYR A 39 -1.69 5.12 0.45
N MET A 40 -1.25 4.17 1.26
CA MET A 40 -1.92 2.90 1.50
C MET A 40 -2.81 3.05 2.72
N CYS A 41 -4.12 2.80 2.59
CA CYS A 41 -5.07 2.89 3.69
C CYS A 41 -5.77 1.55 3.93
N TRP A 42 -5.99 1.23 5.20
CA TRP A 42 -6.48 -0.06 5.66
C TRP A 42 -7.86 0.07 6.29
N TRP A 43 -8.80 -0.71 5.79
CA TRP A 43 -10.21 -0.55 6.09
C TRP A 43 -10.84 -1.84 6.60
N SER A 44 -11.58 -1.74 7.70
CA SER A 44 -12.60 -2.73 8.05
C SER A 44 -13.89 -2.43 7.30
N VAL A 45 -14.46 -3.49 6.72
CA VAL A 45 -15.76 -3.43 6.04
C VAL A 45 -16.94 -3.55 7.01
N THR A 46 -16.68 -3.90 8.28
CA THR A 46 -17.71 -4.01 9.32
C THR A 46 -17.29 -3.31 10.61
N GLY A 47 -18.23 -2.61 11.23
CA GLY A 47 -18.02 -1.93 12.51
C GLY A 47 -17.06 -0.73 12.46
N PRO A 48 -17.24 0.27 13.32
CA PRO A 48 -16.26 1.34 13.51
C PRO A 48 -15.10 0.92 14.44
N PRO A 49 -13.90 1.53 14.30
CA PRO A 49 -13.52 2.48 13.26
C PRO A 49 -13.30 1.78 11.91
N HIS A 50 -13.75 2.40 10.81
CA HIS A 50 -13.58 1.82 9.48
C HIS A 50 -12.15 1.92 8.98
N CYS A 51 -11.43 3.02 9.26
CA CYS A 51 -10.01 3.14 8.93
C CYS A 51 -9.16 2.71 10.12
N HIS A 52 -8.33 1.70 9.92
CA HIS A 52 -7.44 1.18 10.96
C HIS A 52 -6.03 1.76 10.87
N GLY A 53 -5.62 2.32 9.73
CA GLY A 53 -4.28 2.87 9.60
C GLY A 53 -3.93 3.18 8.15
N TRP A 54 -2.82 3.90 7.98
CA TRP A 54 -2.31 4.27 6.68
C TRP A 54 -0.81 4.57 6.72
N PHE A 55 -0.16 4.49 5.57
CA PHE A 55 1.24 4.92 5.41
C PHE A 55 1.50 5.35 3.96
N TYR A 56 2.51 6.20 3.76
CA TYR A 56 3.00 6.56 2.43
C TYR A 56 3.96 5.48 1.93
N ALA A 57 3.63 4.83 0.81
CA ALA A 57 4.41 3.71 0.29
C ALA A 57 5.61 4.14 -0.58
N PRO A 58 5.47 5.09 -1.52
CA PRO A 58 6.57 5.49 -2.39
C PRO A 58 7.74 6.11 -1.60
N GLN A 59 8.92 6.06 -2.20
CA GLN A 59 10.09 6.74 -1.66
C GLN A 59 10.10 8.23 -1.99
N ASN A 60 9.66 8.57 -3.19
CA ASN A 60 9.65 9.92 -3.70
C ASN A 60 8.28 10.55 -3.45
N ALA A 61 8.27 11.82 -3.02
CA ALA A 61 7.03 12.55 -2.84
C ALA A 61 6.31 12.79 -4.18
N GLY A 62 4.98 12.74 -4.16
CA GLY A 62 4.15 12.99 -5.34
C GLY A 62 3.92 11.77 -6.22
N GLU A 63 4.49 10.62 -5.88
CA GLU A 63 4.23 9.36 -6.59
C GLU A 63 2.95 8.68 -6.09
N CYS A 64 2.31 7.92 -6.98
CA CYS A 64 1.12 7.11 -6.71
C CYS A 64 1.44 5.61 -6.75
N VAL A 65 0.72 4.81 -5.97
CA VAL A 65 0.78 3.34 -6.05
C VAL A 65 -0.32 2.85 -6.98
N LEU A 66 0.07 2.29 -8.12
CA LEU A 66 -0.84 1.88 -9.19
C LEU A 66 -0.92 0.35 -9.36
N ALA A 67 -0.18 -0.41 -8.57
CA ALA A 67 -0.25 -1.86 -8.54
C ALA A 67 -0.22 -2.37 -7.10
N LEU A 68 -1.12 -3.31 -6.79
CA LEU A 68 -1.27 -3.95 -5.47
C LEU A 68 -1.49 -5.44 -5.69
N SER A 69 -0.80 -6.27 -4.92
CA SER A 69 -1.01 -7.72 -4.87
C SER A 69 -0.56 -8.25 -3.51
N SER A 70 -1.09 -9.39 -3.10
CA SER A 70 -0.70 -10.05 -1.85
C SER A 70 -0.62 -11.56 -2.05
N ASP A 71 0.05 -12.24 -1.14
CA ASP A 71 0.08 -13.70 -1.08
C ASP A 71 -1.25 -14.25 -0.53
N GLN A 72 -1.41 -15.57 -0.58
CA GLN A 72 -2.66 -16.24 -0.23
C GLN A 72 -3.08 -16.01 1.24
N ASP A 73 -2.09 -15.83 2.13
CA ASP A 73 -2.32 -15.63 3.57
C ASP A 73 -2.39 -14.14 3.97
N ASP A 74 -2.29 -13.21 3.01
CA ASP A 74 -2.20 -11.76 3.24
C ASP A 74 -1.11 -11.35 4.25
N ARG A 75 0.07 -11.98 4.15
CA ARG A 75 1.27 -11.71 4.95
C ARG A 75 2.26 -10.81 4.23
N LEU A 76 2.32 -10.88 2.90
CA LEU A 76 3.20 -10.08 2.06
C LEU A 76 2.36 -9.20 1.15
N LEU A 77 2.65 -7.90 1.12
CA LEU A 77 2.08 -6.96 0.16
C LEU A 77 3.15 -6.60 -0.86
N LEU A 78 2.79 -6.66 -2.14
CA LEU A 78 3.59 -6.15 -3.25
C LEU A 78 2.94 -4.86 -3.77
N THR A 79 3.75 -3.81 -3.89
CA THR A 79 3.31 -2.53 -4.44
C THR A 79 4.18 -2.13 -5.63
N GLY A 80 3.58 -1.44 -6.61
CA GLY A 80 4.28 -0.79 -7.71
C GLY A 80 3.89 0.67 -7.81
N ASP A 81 4.87 1.57 -7.82
CA ASP A 81 4.66 3.01 -7.87
C ASP A 81 4.97 3.65 -9.24
N THR A 82 4.58 4.91 -9.41
CA THR A 82 4.80 5.70 -10.65
C THR A 82 6.26 6.09 -10.88
N ALA A 83 7.13 5.98 -9.87
CA ALA A 83 8.57 6.15 -10.01
C ALA A 83 9.27 4.89 -10.56
N GLY A 84 8.53 3.79 -10.74
CA GLY A 84 9.03 2.54 -11.29
C GLY A 84 9.70 1.64 -10.26
N PHE A 85 9.37 1.79 -8.97
CA PHE A 85 9.78 0.88 -7.91
C PHE A 85 8.72 -0.18 -7.63
N LEU A 86 9.20 -1.41 -7.42
CA LEU A 86 8.46 -2.50 -6.80
C LEU A 86 8.93 -2.64 -5.36
N GLN A 87 7.99 -2.77 -4.42
CA GLN A 87 8.31 -2.91 -3.00
C GLN A 87 7.56 -4.11 -2.42
N VAL A 88 8.21 -4.82 -1.50
CA VAL A 88 7.63 -5.93 -0.74
C VAL A 88 7.56 -5.52 0.72
N TRP A 89 6.40 -5.75 1.33
CA TRP A 89 6.10 -5.36 2.70
C TRP A 89 5.60 -6.57 3.48
N ASP A 90 6.15 -6.79 4.68
CA ASP A 90 5.52 -7.67 5.67
C ASP A 90 4.36 -6.92 6.32
N ILE A 91 3.16 -7.43 6.05
CA ILE A 91 1.90 -6.93 6.57
C ILE A 91 1.26 -7.90 7.56
N SER A 92 1.91 -9.02 7.90
CA SER A 92 1.34 -10.12 8.69
C SER A 92 0.74 -9.67 10.03
N GLN A 93 1.28 -8.61 10.63
CA GLN A 93 0.81 -8.03 11.91
C GLN A 93 0.14 -6.66 11.78
N PHE A 94 0.11 -6.08 10.56
CA PHE A 94 -0.33 -4.70 10.39
C PHE A 94 -1.83 -4.56 10.67
N CYS A 95 -2.15 -3.67 11.62
CA CYS A 95 -3.50 -3.31 12.05
C CYS A 95 -4.35 -4.47 12.61
N LEU A 96 -3.71 -5.51 13.16
CA LEU A 96 -4.41 -6.63 13.81
C LEU A 96 -4.65 -6.39 15.31
N ASP A 97 -3.61 -5.99 16.06
CA ASP A 97 -3.68 -5.83 17.53
C ASP A 97 -3.11 -4.46 17.97
N ASN A 98 -3.64 -3.36 17.42
CA ASN A 98 -3.13 -1.97 17.59
C ASN A 98 -1.66 -1.76 17.19
N THR A 99 -1.07 -2.74 16.51
CA THR A 99 0.29 -2.67 16.00
C THR A 99 0.26 -2.11 14.59
N HIS A 100 0.94 -0.99 14.37
CA HIS A 100 1.08 -0.32 13.07
C HIS A 100 2.47 -0.52 12.48
N THR A 101 3.09 -1.66 12.77
CA THR A 101 4.41 -2.00 12.23
C THR A 101 4.22 -2.59 10.84
N VAL A 102 4.65 -1.85 9.82
CA VAL A 102 4.88 -2.36 8.48
C VAL A 102 6.39 -2.40 8.27
N VAL A 103 6.91 -3.55 7.87
CA VAL A 103 8.33 -3.69 7.55
C VAL A 103 8.45 -3.76 6.04
N ARG A 104 9.22 -2.83 5.46
CA ARG A 104 9.63 -2.93 4.06
C ARG A 104 10.80 -3.90 3.99
N ASP A 105 10.57 -5.04 3.36
CA ASP A 105 11.55 -6.13 3.31
C ASP A 105 12.45 -6.02 2.08
N LEU A 106 11.88 -5.63 0.92
CA LEU A 106 12.62 -5.53 -0.33
C LEU A 106 12.15 -4.33 -1.17
N GLN A 107 13.09 -3.76 -1.92
CA GLN A 107 12.81 -2.79 -2.97
C GLN A 107 13.59 -3.16 -4.23
N LEU A 108 12.89 -3.16 -5.37
CA LEU A 108 13.43 -3.46 -6.69
C LEU A 108 13.10 -2.29 -7.62
N GLN A 109 14.07 -1.84 -8.42
CA GLN A 109 13.81 -0.87 -9.47
C GLN A 109 13.58 -1.59 -10.79
N THR A 110 12.54 -1.21 -11.53
CA THR A 110 12.18 -1.86 -12.80
C THR A 110 13.18 -1.60 -13.95
N ARG A 111 14.21 -0.77 -13.73
CA ARG A 111 15.29 -0.49 -14.68
C ARG A 111 16.64 -0.46 -13.96
N GLU A 112 17.67 -1.04 -14.59
CA GLU A 112 19.06 -0.69 -14.27
C GLU A 112 19.35 0.74 -14.75
N PRO A 113 20.18 1.53 -14.02
CA PRO A 113 20.65 2.81 -14.52
C PRO A 113 21.38 2.59 -15.84
N LEU A 114 20.97 3.34 -16.88
CA LEU A 114 21.69 3.38 -18.16
C LEU A 114 23.18 3.61 -17.88
N ARG A 115 24.03 2.61 -18.15
CA ARG A 115 25.48 2.81 -18.18
C ARG A 115 25.71 3.96 -19.15
N LYS A 116 26.13 5.14 -18.65
CA LYS A 116 26.54 6.24 -19.51
C LYS A 116 27.65 5.71 -20.40
N GLY A 117 27.35 5.51 -21.68
CA GLY A 117 28.33 5.09 -22.66
C GLY A 117 29.48 6.09 -22.65
N THR A 118 30.67 5.63 -22.30
CA THR A 118 31.90 6.39 -22.49
C THR A 118 32.03 6.60 -24.00
N LYS A 119 31.76 7.81 -24.49
CA LYS A 119 32.08 8.16 -25.87
C LYS A 119 33.59 8.01 -26.03
N ARG A 120 34.00 7.11 -26.93
CA ARG A 120 35.34 7.10 -27.52
C ARG A 120 35.37 8.07 -28.69
#